data_AF-A0A4X2JYE9-F1
#
_entry.id   AF-A0A4X2JYE9-F1
#
_cell.length_a   1.000
_cell.length_b   1.000
_cell.length_c   1.000
_cell.angle_alpha   90.00
_cell.angle_beta   90.00
_cell.angle_gamma   90.00
#
_symmetry.space_group_name_H-M   'P 1'
#
loop_
_entity.id
_entity.type
_entity.pdbx_description
1 polymer ?
#
loop_
_entity_poly.entity_id
_entity_poly.type
_entity_poly.pdbx_seq_one_letter_code
_entity_poly.pdbx_strand_id
1 'polypeptide(L)'
;KAGTAGASRKTGAKEEPGPGGGGGGSGSCRVELLVFGYACKLFRDDERALALEQGQHLIPWMGDPKILIDRYDGRGHLHDLSDYDAEYSTWNRDYQLSEEEARIDALCDEERGGIQATERSLGRGWKL
;
A
#
# COMPACT_ATOMS: atom_id res chain seq x y z
N LYS A 1 10.31 23.90 -38.12
CA LYS A 1 11.75 23.90 -38.53
C LYS A 1 12.52 24.55 -37.38
N ALA A 2 13.05 23.77 -36.44
CA ALA A 2 14.34 23.08 -36.52
C ALA A 2 15.54 24.05 -36.53
N GLY A 3 16.31 24.01 -35.43
CA GLY A 3 17.76 24.14 -35.46
C GLY A 3 18.34 25.42 -34.90
N THR A 4 18.86 25.34 -33.67
CA THR A 4 20.17 25.94 -33.35
C THR A 4 20.95 24.94 -32.50
N ALA A 5 22.10 24.57 -33.02
CA ALA A 5 23.02 23.60 -32.45
C ALA A 5 24.01 24.28 -31.48
N GLY A 6 24.39 23.51 -30.45
CA GLY A 6 25.78 23.29 -30.05
C GLY A 6 26.50 24.38 -29.25
N ALA A 7 26.74 24.10 -27.96
CA ALA A 7 27.93 24.59 -27.27
C ALA A 7 28.47 23.51 -26.33
N SER A 8 29.66 23.01 -26.69
CA SER A 8 30.46 21.99 -26.01
C SER A 8 31.06 22.51 -24.70
N ARG A 9 31.05 21.69 -23.62
CA ARG A 9 31.95 21.84 -22.48
C ARG A 9 32.44 20.47 -21.95
N LYS A 10 33.57 20.05 -22.51
CA LYS A 10 34.80 19.54 -21.87
C LYS A 10 34.65 18.87 -20.48
N THR A 11 34.79 17.54 -20.42
CA THR A 11 35.12 16.81 -19.20
C THR A 11 36.55 16.26 -19.30
N GLY A 12 37.34 16.47 -18.27
CA GLY A 12 38.68 15.92 -18.17
C GLY A 12 39.22 16.14 -16.76
N ALA A 13 39.32 15.06 -15.99
CA ALA A 13 40.46 14.71 -15.15
C ALA A 13 40.15 13.37 -14.48
N LYS A 14 41.11 12.47 -14.62
CA LYS A 14 41.17 11.10 -14.13
C LYS A 14 41.99 11.16 -12.85
N GLU A 15 41.54 10.57 -11.75
CA GLU A 15 42.40 10.25 -10.61
C GLU A 15 41.86 9.01 -9.87
N GLU A 16 42.71 7.98 -9.85
CA GLU A 16 42.67 6.79 -8.98
C GLU A 16 43.92 6.91 -8.09
N PRO A 17 43.84 6.52 -6.81
CA PRO A 17 44.71 5.41 -6.39
C PRO A 17 44.12 4.49 -5.31
N GLY A 18 44.16 3.18 -5.59
CA GLY A 18 44.89 2.19 -4.76
C GLY A 18 44.20 1.56 -3.53
N PRO A 19 44.48 0.26 -3.23
CA PRO A 19 43.78 -0.52 -2.21
C PRO A 19 44.52 -0.62 -0.85
N GLY A 20 43.77 -0.81 0.22
CA GLY A 20 44.27 -1.21 1.54
C GLY A 20 43.37 -0.66 2.65
N GLY A 21 42.98 -1.36 3.70
CA GLY A 21 43.29 -2.70 4.17
C GLY A 21 42.27 -3.05 5.26
N GLY A 22 42.14 -4.34 5.56
CA GLY A 22 41.16 -4.87 6.51
C GLY A 22 41.39 -4.42 7.95
N GLY A 23 40.30 -4.44 8.72
CA GLY A 23 40.32 -4.29 10.17
C GLY A 23 38.99 -4.77 10.74
N GLY A 24 38.97 -6.02 11.22
CA GLY A 24 37.81 -6.60 11.90
C GLY A 24 37.52 -5.87 13.21
N GLY A 25 36.23 -5.64 13.47
CA GLY A 25 35.73 -5.09 14.72
C GLY A 25 34.36 -5.70 15.03
N SER A 26 34.33 -6.57 16.04
CA SER A 26 33.13 -7.17 16.62
C SER A 26 32.16 -6.09 17.09
N GLY A 27 31.01 -6.00 16.45
CA GLY A 27 29.89 -5.15 16.87
C GLY A 27 28.71 -5.49 15.97
N SER A 28 27.52 -5.66 16.54
CA SER A 28 26.26 -5.89 15.83
C SER A 28 26.29 -5.20 14.47
N CYS A 29 26.33 -5.97 13.38
CA CYS A 29 26.30 -5.45 12.02
C CYS A 29 24.90 -4.90 11.76
N ARG A 30 24.61 -3.74 12.37
CA ARG A 30 23.42 -2.96 12.11
C ARG A 30 23.54 -2.56 10.65
N VAL A 31 22.69 -3.15 9.81
CA VAL A 31 22.56 -2.73 8.42
C VAL A 31 21.96 -1.33 8.44
N GLU A 32 22.73 -0.33 8.02
CA GLU A 32 22.22 1.02 7.86
C GLU A 32 21.39 1.11 6.57
N LEU A 33 20.08 1.31 6.73
CA LEU A 33 19.17 1.60 5.62
C LEU A 33 19.21 3.11 5.35
N LEU A 34 19.79 3.48 4.21
CA LEU A 34 19.83 4.86 3.74
C LEU A 34 18.58 5.14 2.91
N VAL A 35 17.74 6.08 3.35
CA VAL A 35 16.54 6.51 2.62
C VAL A 35 16.82 7.86 1.99
N PHE A 36 16.78 7.92 0.66
CA PHE A 36 16.95 9.15 -0.11
C PHE A 36 15.62 9.54 -0.77
N GLY A 37 15.21 10.80 -0.60
CA GLY A 37 14.06 11.37 -1.27
C GLY A 37 14.48 12.26 -2.44
N TYR A 38 13.64 12.33 -3.47
CA TYR A 38 13.77 13.29 -4.56
C TYR A 38 12.75 14.43 -4.39
N ALA A 39 13.11 15.64 -4.81
CA ALA A 39 12.16 16.75 -4.85
C ALA A 39 11.12 16.50 -5.96
N CYS A 40 9.84 16.60 -5.62
CA CYS A 40 8.74 16.57 -6.57
C CYS A 40 8.16 17.99 -6.76
N LYS A 41 7.83 18.35 -7.99
CA LYS A 41 7.23 19.65 -8.31
C LYS A 41 5.71 19.55 -8.17
N LEU A 42 5.18 20.15 -7.11
CA LEU A 42 3.74 20.26 -6.90
C LEU A 42 3.20 21.46 -7.68
N PHE A 43 2.11 21.25 -8.41
CA PHE A 43 1.36 22.30 -9.04
C PHE A 43 0.04 22.44 -8.29
N ARG A 44 -0.33 23.67 -7.91
CA ARG A 44 -1.64 23.92 -7.33
C ARG A 44 -2.69 23.86 -8.43
N ASP A 45 -3.63 22.95 -8.23
CA ASP A 45 -4.82 22.80 -9.04
C ASP A 45 -5.97 22.57 -8.05
N ASP A 46 -6.51 23.68 -7.56
CA ASP A 46 -7.54 23.66 -6.52
C ASP A 46 -8.85 23.05 -7.06
N GLU A 47 -9.12 23.15 -8.37
CA GLU A 47 -10.27 22.50 -9.02
C GLU A 47 -10.14 20.97 -9.03
N ARG A 48 -8.98 20.43 -9.43
CA ARG A 48 -8.75 18.98 -9.34
C ARG A 48 -8.72 18.48 -7.91
N ALA A 49 -8.18 19.27 -6.98
CA ALA A 49 -8.18 18.92 -5.57
C ALA A 49 -9.62 18.80 -5.05
N LEU A 50 -10.48 19.77 -5.34
CA LEU A 50 -11.90 19.74 -4.99
C LEU A 50 -12.64 18.58 -5.67
N ALA A 51 -12.36 18.29 -6.95
CA ALA A 51 -12.99 17.18 -7.66
C ALA A 51 -12.61 15.81 -7.05
N LEU A 52 -11.36 15.66 -6.60
CA LEU A 52 -10.91 14.47 -5.88
C LEU A 52 -11.60 14.34 -4.52
N GLU A 53 -11.66 15.44 -3.75
CA GLU A 53 -12.32 15.49 -2.44
C GLU A 53 -13.83 15.21 -2.53
N GLN A 54 -14.48 15.69 -3.59
CA GLN A 54 -15.89 15.40 -3.89
C GLN A 54 -16.14 13.95 -4.36
N GLY A 55 -15.09 13.14 -4.52
CA GLY A 55 -15.23 11.74 -4.94
C GLY A 55 -15.57 11.56 -6.42
N GLN A 56 -15.39 12.58 -7.28
CA GLN A 56 -15.72 12.47 -8.72
C GLN A 56 -14.85 11.44 -9.46
N HIS A 57 -13.71 11.09 -8.89
CA HIS A 57 -12.82 10.06 -9.40
C HIS A 57 -13.29 8.64 -9.09
N LEU A 58 -14.30 8.49 -8.22
CA LEU A 58 -14.82 7.19 -7.82
C LEU A 58 -15.82 6.65 -8.85
N ILE A 59 -15.79 5.33 -9.04
CA ILE A 59 -16.73 4.61 -9.91
C ILE A 59 -17.36 3.43 -9.15
N PRO A 60 -18.61 3.03 -9.47
CA PRO A 60 -19.21 1.83 -8.91
C PRO A 60 -18.43 0.57 -9.24
N TRP A 61 -18.25 -0.28 -8.23
CA TRP A 61 -17.61 -1.59 -8.37
C TRP A 61 -18.63 -2.68 -8.68
N MET A 62 -18.41 -3.48 -9.72
CA MET A 62 -19.24 -4.66 -10.06
C MET A 62 -20.75 -4.36 -10.18
N GLY A 63 -21.11 -3.13 -10.55
CA GLY A 63 -22.51 -2.70 -10.66
C GLY A 63 -23.21 -2.38 -9.34
N ASP A 64 -22.53 -2.47 -8.18
CA ASP A 64 -23.07 -2.03 -6.90
C ASP A 64 -22.73 -0.54 -6.67
N PRO A 65 -23.72 0.37 -6.67
CA PRO A 65 -23.49 1.80 -6.45
C PRO A 65 -23.08 2.14 -5.01
N LYS A 66 -23.20 1.21 -4.05
CA LYS A 66 -22.78 1.41 -2.66
C LYS A 66 -21.29 1.23 -2.47
N ILE A 67 -20.65 0.45 -3.35
CA ILE A 67 -19.22 0.16 -3.29
C ILE A 67 -18.53 0.99 -4.37
N LEU A 68 -17.83 2.02 -3.92
CA LEU A 68 -17.11 2.94 -4.79
C LEU A 68 -15.61 2.66 -4.73
N ILE A 69 -14.95 2.65 -5.89
CA ILE A 69 -13.50 2.48 -6.03
C ILE A 69 -12.89 3.62 -6.85
N ASP A 70 -11.59 3.87 -6.67
CA ASP A 70 -10.86 4.81 -7.51
C ASP A 70 -10.88 4.33 -8.98
N ARG A 71 -11.01 5.25 -9.94
CA ARG A 71 -10.99 4.96 -11.38
C ARG A 71 -9.71 4.23 -11.85
N TYR A 72 -8.60 4.45 -11.16
CA TYR A 72 -7.30 3.83 -11.41
C TYR A 72 -6.98 2.73 -10.39
N ASP A 73 -7.96 2.31 -9.59
CA ASP A 73 -7.81 1.16 -8.71
C ASP A 73 -7.59 -0.09 -9.55
N GLY A 74 -6.50 -0.83 -9.26
CA GLY A 74 -6.11 -2.02 -10.03
C GLY A 74 -7.13 -3.15 -9.96
N ARG A 75 -7.96 -3.17 -8.89
CA ARG A 75 -9.10 -4.09 -8.83
C ARG A 75 -10.00 -3.84 -10.06
N GLY A 76 -10.14 -2.60 -10.52
CA GLY A 76 -11.05 -2.22 -11.61
C GLY A 76 -10.77 -2.90 -12.95
N HIS A 77 -9.63 -3.59 -13.10
CA HIS A 77 -9.30 -4.41 -14.26
C HIS A 77 -9.75 -5.87 -14.15
N LEU A 78 -10.24 -6.29 -12.99
CA LEU A 78 -10.71 -7.64 -12.69
C LEU A 78 -12.25 -7.65 -12.76
N HIS A 79 -12.77 -7.90 -13.96
CA HIS A 79 -14.20 -7.82 -14.25
C HIS A 79 -14.95 -9.14 -14.14
N ASP A 80 -14.23 -10.26 -14.18
CA ASP A 80 -14.79 -11.61 -14.09
C ASP A 80 -14.10 -12.34 -12.95
N LEU A 81 -14.86 -12.54 -11.88
CA LEU A 81 -14.43 -13.26 -10.68
C LEU A 81 -15.09 -14.64 -10.59
N SER A 82 -15.86 -15.06 -11.60
CA SER A 82 -16.59 -16.33 -11.58
C SER A 82 -15.66 -17.53 -11.39
N ASP A 83 -14.46 -17.48 -11.97
CA ASP A 83 -13.41 -18.49 -11.79
C ASP A 83 -12.89 -18.63 -10.36
N TYR A 84 -13.09 -17.60 -9.52
CA TYR A 84 -12.63 -17.54 -8.13
C TYR A 84 -13.78 -17.44 -7.13
N ASP A 85 -15.02 -17.56 -7.60
CA ASP A 85 -16.18 -17.57 -6.71
C ASP A 85 -16.06 -18.75 -5.74
N ALA A 86 -16.46 -18.51 -4.49
CA ALA A 86 -16.43 -19.51 -3.44
C ALA A 86 -17.27 -20.75 -3.81
N GLU A 87 -18.29 -20.58 -4.65
CA GLU A 87 -19.08 -21.69 -5.19
C GLU A 87 -18.27 -22.65 -6.09
N TYR A 88 -17.25 -22.15 -6.79
CA TYR A 88 -16.35 -22.93 -7.66
C TYR A 88 -15.04 -23.35 -6.97
N SER A 89 -14.63 -22.65 -5.91
CA SER A 89 -13.49 -23.04 -5.06
C SER A 89 -13.85 -24.25 -4.19
N THR A 90 -13.71 -25.45 -4.76
CA THR A 90 -14.10 -26.73 -4.13
C THR A 90 -13.35 -27.03 -2.82
N TRP A 91 -12.21 -26.37 -2.55
CA TRP A 91 -11.35 -26.72 -1.41
C TRP A 91 -11.99 -26.45 -0.04
N ASN A 92 -12.84 -25.43 0.10
CA ASN A 92 -13.33 -24.98 1.41
C ASN A 92 -14.85 -25.08 1.58
N ARG A 93 -15.55 -25.69 0.63
CA ARG A 93 -17.02 -25.68 0.58
C ARG A 93 -17.67 -26.51 1.69
N ASP A 94 -17.01 -27.59 2.10
CA ASP A 94 -17.50 -28.51 3.14
C ASP A 94 -16.75 -28.34 4.47
N TYR A 95 -15.91 -27.29 4.58
CA TYR A 95 -15.15 -27.05 5.79
C TYR A 95 -16.08 -26.57 6.91
N GLN A 96 -16.30 -27.45 7.88
CA GLN A 96 -16.93 -27.11 9.15
C GLN A 96 -15.83 -26.92 10.18
N LEU A 97 -15.92 -25.85 10.96
CA LEU A 97 -15.01 -25.62 12.08
C LEU A 97 -15.00 -26.85 12.98
N SER A 98 -13.81 -27.35 13.26
CA SER A 98 -13.66 -28.36 14.31
C SER A 98 -14.10 -27.76 15.65
N GLU A 99 -14.44 -28.63 16.60
CA GLU A 99 -14.82 -28.22 17.94
C GLU A 99 -13.73 -27.36 18.62
N GLU A 100 -12.46 -27.61 18.29
CA GLU A 100 -11.33 -26.82 18.78
C GLU A 100 -11.28 -25.43 18.13
N GLU A 101 -11.43 -25.35 16.81
CA GLU A 101 -11.41 -24.06 16.09
C GLU A 101 -12.59 -23.17 16.49
N ALA A 102 -13.76 -23.76 16.72
CA ALA A 102 -14.93 -23.02 17.23
C ALA A 102 -14.70 -22.46 18.65
N ARG A 103 -13.96 -23.18 19.51
CA ARG A 103 -13.57 -22.68 20.84
C ARG A 103 -12.58 -21.53 20.73
N ILE A 104 -11.62 -21.62 19.81
CA ILE A 104 -10.63 -20.56 19.55
C ILE A 104 -11.33 -19.29 19.03
N ASP A 105 -12.25 -19.41 18.08
CA ASP A 105 -12.99 -18.28 17.51
C ASP A 105 -13.85 -17.57 18.57
N ALA A 106 -14.54 -18.34 19.43
CA ALA A 106 -15.31 -17.79 20.54
C ALA A 106 -14.46 -16.98 21.52
N LEU A 107 -13.24 -17.45 21.82
CA LEU A 107 -12.31 -16.72 22.69
C LEU A 107 -11.86 -15.41 22.05
N CYS A 108 -11.54 -15.42 20.75
CA CYS A 108 -11.19 -14.21 20.01
C CYS A 108 -12.35 -13.21 19.93
N ASP A 109 -13.58 -13.68 19.83
CA ASP A 109 -14.77 -12.83 19.81
C ASP A 109 -15.04 -12.16 21.17
N GLU A 110 -14.79 -12.84 22.28
CA GLU A 110 -14.82 -12.24 23.62
C GLU A 110 -13.75 -11.16 23.79
N GLU A 111 -12.52 -11.41 23.33
CA GLU A 111 -11.43 -10.42 23.37
C GLU A 111 -11.76 -9.20 22.50
N ARG A 112 -12.29 -9.42 21.30
CA ARG A 112 -12.75 -8.37 20.38
C ARG A 112 -13.89 -7.56 20.98
N GLY A 113 -14.88 -8.24 21.59
CA GLY A 113 -15.99 -7.59 22.29
C GLY A 113 -15.52 -6.77 23.49
N GLY A 114 -14.56 -7.28 24.26
CA GLY A 114 -13.92 -6.58 25.37
C GLY A 114 -13.12 -5.35 24.93
N ILE A 115 -12.33 -5.46 23.86
CA ILE A 115 -11.60 -4.33 23.27
C ILE A 115 -12.59 -3.27 22.78
N GLN A 116 -13.63 -3.65 22.04
CA GLN A 116 -14.64 -2.69 21.58
C GLN A 116 -15.44 -2.05 22.73
N ALA A 117 -15.75 -2.82 23.77
CA ALA A 117 -16.44 -2.33 24.96
C ALA A 117 -15.56 -1.36 25.77
N THR A 118 -14.28 -1.67 25.92
CA THR A 118 -13.31 -0.80 26.61
C THR A 118 -13.02 0.46 25.80
N GLU A 119 -12.85 0.38 24.48
CA GLU A 119 -12.72 1.54 23.59
C GLU A 119 -13.96 2.44 23.65
N ARG A 120 -15.16 1.85 23.62
CA ARG A 120 -16.43 2.57 23.77
C ARG A 120 -16.54 3.25 25.14
N SER A 121 -16.14 2.55 26.21
CA SER A 121 -16.13 3.10 27.56
C SER A 121 -15.08 4.21 27.74
N LEU A 122 -13.98 4.17 26.99
CA LEU A 122 -12.91 5.16 27.03
C LEU A 122 -13.10 6.29 26.01
N GLY A 123 -14.24 6.29 25.29
CA GLY A 123 -14.55 7.29 24.26
C GLY A 123 -13.59 7.28 23.07
N ARG A 124 -12.78 6.23 22.92
CA ARG A 124 -11.80 6.06 21.83
C ARG A 124 -12.44 5.34 20.65
N GLY A 125 -13.52 5.91 20.12
CA GLY A 125 -14.08 5.46 18.86
C GLY A 125 -13.33 6.13 17.70
N TRP A 126 -12.92 5.36 16.71
CA TRP A 126 -12.48 5.91 15.42
C TRP A 126 -13.68 6.63 14.81
N LYS A 127 -13.68 7.98 14.86
CA LYS A 127 -14.59 8.78 14.03
C LYS A 127 -14.08 8.68 12.59
N LEU A 128 -14.82 7.95 11.76
CA LEU A 128 -14.80 8.22 10.32
C LEU A 128 -15.36 9.62 10.05
#